data_AF-A0AAX0QTC0-F1
#
_entry.id   AF-A0AAX0QTC0-F1
#
_cell.length_a   1.000
_cell.length_b   1.000
_cell.length_c   1.000
_cell.angle_alpha   90.00
_cell.angle_beta   90.00
_cell.angle_gamma   90.00
#
_symmetry.space_group_name_H-M   'P 1'
#
loop_
_entity.id
_entity.type
_entity.pdbx_description
1 polymer ?
#
loop_
_entity_poly.entity_id
_entity_poly.type
_entity_poly.pdbx_seq_one_letter_code
_entity_poly.pdbx_strand_id
1 'polypeptide(L)' 'MEKLYFLRTEMVEAGDEYVALRDTNGKVILEGDTYHDKIEEKIDGFMSGLAYLGYKADIVKLGVGVEFQ' A
#
# COMPACT_ATOMS: atom_id res chain seq x y z
N MET A 1 3.74 21.14 -6.17
CA MET A 1 2.65 20.21 -6.49
C MET A 1 2.77 19.03 -5.54
N GLU A 2 1.88 18.93 -4.55
CA GLU A 2 1.77 17.71 -3.76
C GLU A 2 1.26 16.60 -4.68
N LYS A 3 1.97 15.47 -4.74
CA LYS A 3 1.51 14.28 -5.46
C LYS A 3 0.80 13.39 -4.44
N LEU A 4 -0.44 13.02 -4.72
CA LEU A 4 -1.20 12.07 -3.92
C LEU A 4 -0.79 10.66 -4.34
N TYR A 5 -0.51 9.81 -3.36
CA TYR A 5 -0.21 8.40 -3.60
C TYR A 5 -1.17 7.52 -2.81
N PHE A 6 -1.43 6.32 -3.32
CA PHE A 6 -2.29 5.37 -2.64
C PHE A 6 -1.43 4.25 -2.07
N LEU A 7 -1.55 4.02 -0.77
CA LEU A 7 -0.97 2.86 -0.13
C LEU A 7 -2.01 1.73 -0.15
N ARG A 8 -1.71 0.66 -0.87
CA ARG A 8 -2.64 -0.44 -1.09
C ARG A 8 -2.11 -1.70 -0.44
N THR A 9 -2.96 -2.39 0.32
CA THR A 9 -2.72 -3.77 0.74
C THR A 9 -3.33 -4.70 -0.30
N GLU A 10 -2.55 -5.64 -0.81
CA GLU A 10 -2.93 -6.58 -1.85
C GLU A 10 -2.69 -8.01 -1.35
N MET A 11 -3.68 -8.89 -1.50
CA MET A 11 -3.56 -10.30 -1.13
C MET A 11 -2.83 -11.07 -2.23
N VAL A 12 -1.78 -11.80 -1.87
CA VAL A 12 -0.97 -12.62 -2.80
C VAL A 12 -1.43 -14.07 -2.78
N GLU A 13 -1.55 -14.64 -1.57
CA GLU A 13 -2.04 -15.99 -1.29
C GLU A 13 -2.93 -15.96 -0.04
N ALA A 14 -3.58 -17.08 0.30
CA ALA A 14 -4.47 -17.13 1.46
C ALA A 14 -3.69 -16.86 2.77
N GLY A 15 -3.86 -15.64 3.32
CA GLY A 15 -3.15 -15.18 4.52
C GLY A 15 -1.89 -14.33 4.24
N ASP A 16 -1.49 -14.21 2.97
CA ASP A 16 -0.36 -13.41 2.54
C ASP A 16 -0.80 -12.08 1.92
N GLU A 17 -0.31 -10.99 2.47
CA GLU A 17 -0.59 -9.63 2.00
C GLU A 17 0.71 -8.86 1.77
N TYR A 18 0.74 -7.99 0.76
CA TYR A 18 1.83 -7.05 0.56
C TYR A 18 1.31 -5.63 0.44
N VAL A 19 2.20 -4.67 0.64
CA VAL A 19 1.90 -3.24 0.52
C VAL A 19 2.57 -2.67 -0.72
N ALA A 20 1.81 -1.94 -1.54
CA ALA A 20 2.34 -1.20 -2.67
C ALA A 20 1.96 0.29 -2.58
N LEU A 21 2.93 1.16 -2.85
CA LEU A 21 2.69 2.56 -3.14
C LEU A 21 2.44 2.72 -4.64
N ARG A 22 1.26 3.23 -5.00
CA ARG A 22 0.88 3.49 -6.38
C ARG A 22 0.69 4.99 -6.62
N ASP A 23 1.01 5.44 -7.83
CA ASP A 23 0.64 6.79 -8.28
C ASP A 23 -0.86 6.89 -8.60
N THR A 24 -1.32 8.09 -8.96
CA THR A 24 -2.72 8.36 -9.30
C THR A 24 -3.23 7.62 -10.54
N ASN A 25 -2.35 7.04 -11.34
CA ASN A 25 -2.68 6.23 -12.52
C ASN A 25 -2.62 4.72 -12.23
N GLY A 26 -2.44 4.34 -10.95
CA GLY A 26 -2.31 2.95 -10.53
C GLY A 26 -0.93 2.33 -10.76
N LYS A 27 0.06 3.10 -11.25
CA LYS A 27 1.42 2.58 -11.46
C LYS A 27 2.11 2.35 -10.12
N VAL A 28 2.68 1.17 -9.92
CA VAL A 28 3.52 0.88 -8.75
C VAL A 28 4.78 1.74 -8.78
N ILE A 29 5.00 2.48 -7.71
CA ILE A 29 6.20 3.31 -7.49
C ILE A 29 7.15 2.60 -6.53
N LEU A 30 6.60 1.95 -5.50
CA LEU A 30 7.35 1.20 -4.51
C LEU A 30 6.52 0.00 -4.06
N GLU A 31 7.18 -1.14 -3.90
CA GLU A 31 6.59 -2.39 -3.44
C GLU A 31 7.30 -2.81 -2.16
N GLY A 32 6.52 -3.10 -1.13
CA GLY A 32 7.00 -3.64 0.15
C GLY A 32 7.08 -5.15 0.12
N ASP A 33 7.53 -5.73 1.24
CA ASP A 33 7.58 -7.17 1.41
C ASP A 33 6.19 -7.80 1.54
N THR A 34 6.10 -9.11 1.34
CA THR A 34 4.92 -9.91 1.66
C THR A 34 4.95 -10.31 3.14
N TYR A 35 3.82 -10.18 3.81
CA TYR A 35 3.64 -10.49 5.22
C TYR A 35 2.50 -11.48 5.42
N HIS A 36 2.74 -12.50 6.24
CA HIS A 36 1.70 -13.41 6.74
C HIS A 36 0.98 -12.74 7.92
N ASP A 37 -0.33 -12.48 7.79
CA ASP A 37 -1.27 -12.01 8.84
C ASP A 37 -0.88 -10.76 9.67
N LYS A 38 0.16 -10.02 9.29
CA LYS A 38 0.71 -8.90 10.11
C LYS A 38 0.85 -7.57 9.36
N ILE A 39 0.20 -7.43 8.21
CA ILE A 39 0.30 -6.22 7.39
C ILE A 39 -0.10 -4.97 8.19
N GLU A 40 -1.11 -5.10 9.06
CA GLU A 40 -1.65 -3.98 9.85
C GLU A 40 -0.63 -3.41 10.84
N GLU A 41 0.21 -4.26 11.43
CA GLU A 41 1.27 -3.82 12.35
C GLU A 41 2.45 -3.15 11.61
N LYS A 42 2.56 -3.35 10.30
CA LYS A 42 3.67 -2.86 9.45
C LYS A 42 3.30 -1.61 8.67
N ILE A 43 2.02 -1.43 8.36
CA ILE A 43 1.54 -0.30 7.56
C ILE A 43 1.80 1.04 8.25
N ASP A 44 1.71 1.10 9.59
CA ASP A 44 1.97 2.32 10.37
C ASP A 44 3.42 2.81 10.25
N GLY A 45 4.38 1.87 10.26
CA GLY A 45 5.80 2.18 10.05
C GLY A 45 6.05 2.68 8.64
N PHE A 46 5.37 2.10 7.66
CA PHE A 46 5.47 2.50 6.25
C PHE A 46 4.91 3.91 6.03
N MET A 47 3.74 4.21 6.60
CA MET A 47 3.12 5.53 6.56
C MET A 47 4.00 6.59 7.22
N SER A 48 4.61 6.25 8.36
CA SER A 48 5.56 7.14 9.05
C SER A 48 6.78 7.45 8.19
N GLY A 49 7.32 6.45 7.47
CA GLY A 49 8.43 6.64 6.52
C GLY A 49 8.07 7.53 5.33
N LEU A 50 6.88 7.35 4.75
CA LEU A 50 6.37 8.21 3.67
C LEU A 50 6.21 9.66 4.14
N ALA A 51 5.62 9.86 5.32
CA ALA A 51 5.46 11.18 5.91
C ALA A 51 6.81 11.86 6.18
N TYR A 52 7.80 11.13 6.69
CA TYR A 52 9.18 11.64 6.89
C TYR A 52 9.81 12.14 5.58
N LEU A 53 9.56 11.44 4.47
CA LEU A 53 10.03 11.82 3.13
C LEU A 53 9.18 12.93 2.48
N GLY A 54 8.15 13.43 3.15
CA GLY A 54 7.26 14.49 2.64
C GLY A 54 6.19 14.00 1.66
N TYR A 55 5.95 12.69 1.60
CA TYR A 55 4.84 12.12 0.84
C TYR A 55 3.54 12.15 1.65
N LYS A 56 2.44 12.44 0.96
CA LYS A 56 1.08 12.21 1.46
C LYS A 56 0.52 10.98 0.77
N ALA A 57 0.05 10.03 1.57
CA ALA A 57 -0.61 8.82 1.08
C ALA A 57 -1.89 8.56 1.86
N ASP A 58 -2.90 8.02 1.17
CA ASP A 58 -4.11 7.48 1.79
C ASP A 58 -4.07 5.95 1.76
N ILE A 59 -4.57 5.32 2.82
CA ILE A 59 -4.65 3.86 2.90
C ILE A 59 -5.93 3.41 2.20
N VAL A 60 -5.77 2.54 1.20
CA VAL A 60 -6.88 1.87 0.52
C VAL A 60 -6.79 0.37 0.81
N LYS A 61 -7.64 -0.12 1.71
CA LYS A 61 -7.82 -1.56 1.92
C LYS A 61 -8.82 -2.08 0.90
N LEU A 62 -8.44 -3.09 0.12
CA LEU A 62 -9.35 -3.77 -0.79
C LEU A 62 -9.56 -5.19 -0.32
N GLY A 63 -10.82 -5.62 -0.33
CA GLY A 63 -11.16 -7.02 -0.11
C GLY A 63 -10.68 -7.89 -1.27
N VAL A 64 -10.72 -9.21 -1.04
CA VAL A 64 -10.42 -10.21 -2.07
C VAL A 64 -11.30 -10.00 -3.30
N GLY A 65 -10.68 -9.93 -4.49
CA GLY A 65 -11.41 -9.92 -5.77
C GLY A 65 -11.79 -8.55 -6.34
N VAL A 66 -11.20 -7.44 -5.86
CA VAL A 66 -11.44 -6.12 -6.46
C VAL A 66 -10.47 -5.86 -7.61
N GLU A 67 -10.93 -6.09 -8.84
CA GLU A 67 -10.28 -5.63 -10.08
C GLU A 67 -10.76 -4.22 -10.45
N PHE A 68 -9.85 -3.38 -10.97
CA PHE A 68 -10.19 -2.07 -11.56
C PHE A 68 -10.15 -2.18 -13.09
N GLN A 69 -11.13 -1.56 -13.74
CA GLN A 69 -11.12 -1.30 -15.18
C GLN A 69 -10.29 -0.06 -15.51
#